data_AF-A0A958SA43-F1
#
_entry.id   AF-A0A958SA43-F1
#
_cell.length_a   1.000
_cell.length_b   1.000
_cell.length_c   1.000
_cell.angle_alpha   90.00
_cell.angle_beta   90.00
_cell.angle_gamma   90.00
#
_symmetry.space_group_name_H-M   'P 1'
#
loop_
_entity.id
_entity.type
_entity.pdbx_description
1 polymer ?
#
loop_
_entity_poly.entity_id
_entity_poly.type
_entity_poly.pdbx_seq_one_letter_code
_entity_poly.pdbx_strand_id
1 'polypeptide(L)'
;MTSGSGQTNFSDLFKTLQEKEKFQDLTWSGSFNDYLNLVKENPFVTRNSFQRMYDMIMSKGTSEYTDVKKHIVHYKFFNDEDNEGKDAVFGADI
;
A
#
# COMPACT_ATOMS: atom_id res chain seq x y z
N MET A 1 -47.79 -15.36 -5.63
CA MET A 1 -47.51 -14.02 -6.19
C MET A 1 -47.14 -13.10 -5.03
N THR A 2 -45.86 -12.96 -4.71
CA THR A 2 -45.38 -11.96 -3.75
C THR A 2 -44.02 -11.48 -4.24
N SER A 3 -44.05 -10.33 -4.91
CA SER A 3 -42.88 -9.58 -5.36
C SER A 3 -42.13 -9.08 -4.13
N GLY A 4 -40.96 -9.65 -3.84
CA GLY A 4 -40.03 -9.11 -2.85
C GLY A 4 -39.31 -7.90 -3.45
N SER A 5 -39.81 -6.70 -3.18
CA SER A 5 -39.12 -5.45 -3.49
C SER A 5 -37.85 -5.37 -2.62
N GLY A 6 -36.72 -5.79 -3.17
CA GLY A 6 -35.41 -5.53 -2.58
C GLY A 6 -35.19 -4.03 -2.52
N GLN A 7 -35.31 -3.44 -1.33
CA GLN A 7 -34.83 -2.08 -1.08
C GLN A 7 -33.32 -2.10 -1.30
N THR A 8 -32.86 -1.59 -2.44
CA THR A 8 -31.46 -1.16 -2.59
C THR A 8 -31.27 -0.04 -1.57
N ASN A 9 -30.63 -0.34 -0.45
CA ASN A 9 -30.45 0.65 0.60
C ASN A 9 -29.60 1.80 0.05
N PHE A 10 -30.05 3.03 0.25
CA PHE A 10 -29.35 4.24 -0.19
C PHE A 10 -27.89 4.27 0.26
N SER A 11 -27.60 3.65 1.41
CA SER A 11 -26.25 3.44 1.95
C SER A 11 -25.35 2.59 1.05
N ASP A 12 -25.89 1.56 0.39
CA ASP A 12 -25.13 0.68 -0.51
C ASP A 12 -24.76 1.43 -1.81
N LEU A 13 -25.64 2.32 -2.28
CA LEU A 13 -25.37 3.22 -3.40
C LEU A 13 -24.27 4.23 -3.04
N PHE A 14 -24.31 4.80 -1.83
CA PHE A 14 -23.29 5.75 -1.38
C PHE A 14 -21.90 5.12 -1.24
N LYS A 15 -21.83 3.88 -0.70
CA LYS A 15 -20.59 3.11 -0.63
C LYS A 15 -20.00 2.81 -2.00
N THR A 16 -20.83 2.35 -2.95
CA THR A 16 -20.35 2.02 -4.31
C THR A 16 -19.86 3.25 -5.08
N LEU A 17 -20.44 4.43 -4.84
CA LEU A 17 -19.95 5.70 -5.39
C LEU A 17 -18.62 6.12 -4.76
N GLN A 18 -18.50 6.09 -3.42
CA GLN A 18 -17.25 6.39 -2.73
C GLN A 18 -16.11 5.43 -3.11
N GLU A 19 -16.41 4.15 -3.26
CA GLU A 19 -15.42 3.16 -3.72
C GLU A 19 -14.98 3.49 -5.15
N LYS A 20 -15.90 3.76 -6.08
CA LYS A 20 -15.56 4.14 -7.46
C LYS A 20 -14.73 5.42 -7.55
N GLU A 21 -15.03 6.43 -6.75
CA GLU A 21 -14.24 7.67 -6.73
C GLU A 21 -12.81 7.39 -6.22
N LYS A 22 -12.67 6.63 -5.13
CA LYS A 22 -11.35 6.24 -4.60
C LYS A 22 -10.50 5.42 -5.59
N PHE A 23 -11.12 4.53 -6.37
CA PHE A 23 -10.40 3.76 -7.39
C PHE A 23 -9.91 4.61 -8.56
N GLN A 24 -10.64 5.67 -8.91
CA GLN A 24 -10.23 6.61 -9.96
C GLN A 24 -9.00 7.41 -9.54
N ASP A 25 -8.93 7.85 -8.28
CA ASP A 25 -7.78 8.61 -7.76
C ASP A 25 -6.48 7.79 -7.72
N LEU A 26 -6.60 6.46 -7.56
CA LEU A 26 -5.46 5.54 -7.54
C LEU A 26 -4.98 5.14 -8.94
N THR A 27 -5.71 5.50 -9.99
CA THR A 27 -5.42 5.09 -11.36
C THR A 27 -4.92 6.29 -12.17
N TRP A 28 -3.76 6.14 -12.80
CA TRP A 28 -3.26 7.14 -13.73
C TRP A 28 -4.03 7.08 -15.07
N SER A 29 -4.38 8.24 -15.62
CA SER A 29 -4.94 8.38 -16.96
C SER A 29 -4.23 9.50 -17.73
N GLY A 30 -3.98 9.29 -19.03
CA GLY A 30 -3.25 10.23 -19.86
C GLY A 30 -2.86 9.63 -21.21
N SER A 31 -2.15 10.40 -22.03
CA SER A 31 -1.64 9.90 -23.31
C SER A 31 -0.36 9.07 -23.11
N PHE A 32 -0.04 8.21 -24.07
CA PHE A 32 1.22 7.44 -24.02
C PHE A 32 2.47 8.34 -23.92
N ASN A 33 2.45 9.52 -24.55
CA ASN A 33 3.55 10.48 -24.44
C ASN A 33 3.69 11.04 -23.02
N ASP A 34 2.57 11.30 -22.34
CA ASP A 34 2.59 11.75 -20.94
C ASP A 34 3.18 10.69 -20.02
N TYR A 35 2.84 9.41 -20.26
CA TYR A 35 3.46 8.29 -19.55
C TYR A 35 4.98 8.22 -19.78
N LEU A 36 5.44 8.37 -21.02
CA LEU A 36 6.88 8.36 -21.32
C LEU A 36 7.61 9.53 -20.66
N ASN A 37 6.98 10.70 -20.58
CA ASN A 37 7.54 11.85 -19.87
C ASN A 37 7.63 11.56 -18.36
N LEU A 38 6.59 10.98 -17.76
CA LEU A 38 6.60 10.54 -16.36
C LEU A 38 7.74 9.54 -16.08
N VAL A 39 7.96 8.57 -16.97
CA VAL A 39 9.05 7.60 -16.84
C VAL A 39 10.43 8.25 -16.96
N LYS A 40 10.58 9.28 -17.82
CA LYS A 40 11.82 10.04 -17.93
C LYS A 40 12.11 10.87 -16.67
N GLU A 41 11.09 11.47 -16.07
CA GLU A 41 11.23 12.24 -14.83
C GLU A 41 11.53 11.33 -13.63
N ASN A 42 10.81 10.21 -13.54
CA ASN A 42 10.92 9.27 -12.45
C ASN A 42 10.86 7.82 -12.96
N PRO A 43 12.01 7.16 -13.19
CA PRO A 43 12.05 5.78 -13.63
C PRO A 43 11.42 4.78 -12.65
N PHE A 44 11.29 5.13 -11.35
CA PHE A 44 10.75 4.24 -10.33
C PHE A 44 9.27 3.88 -10.56
N VAL A 45 8.54 4.65 -11.39
CA VAL A 45 7.14 4.35 -11.74
C VAL A 45 6.97 3.06 -12.54
N THR A 46 8.05 2.57 -13.16
CA THR A 46 8.06 1.32 -13.95
C THR A 46 8.26 0.06 -13.12
N ARG A 47 8.61 0.19 -11.83
CA ARG A 47 8.90 -0.95 -10.95
C ARG A 47 7.63 -1.73 -10.61
N ASN A 48 7.77 -3.04 -10.47
CA ASN A 48 6.67 -3.89 -10.06
C ASN A 48 6.33 -3.69 -8.57
N SER A 49 5.17 -4.21 -8.14
CA SER A 49 4.69 -4.07 -6.75
C SER A 49 5.69 -4.59 -5.71
N PHE A 50 6.34 -5.74 -5.99
CA PHE A 50 7.31 -6.35 -5.08
C PHE A 50 8.59 -5.52 -4.92
N GLN A 51 9.09 -4.93 -6.03
CA GLN A 51 10.26 -4.06 -6.01
C GLN A 51 9.97 -2.78 -5.23
N ARG A 52 8.80 -2.16 -5.45
CA ARG A 52 8.39 -0.95 -4.72
C ARG A 52 8.25 -1.23 -3.23
N MET A 53 7.70 -2.39 -2.86
CA MET A 53 7.60 -2.82 -1.48
C MET A 53 8.98 -3.06 -0.86
N TYR A 54 9.88 -3.72 -1.58
CA TYR A 54 11.26 -3.91 -1.13
C TYR A 54 11.97 -2.57 -0.89
N ASP A 55 11.91 -1.64 -1.85
CA ASP A 55 12.51 -0.31 -1.71
C ASP A 55 11.94 0.41 -0.49
N MET A 56 10.63 0.30 -0.26
CA MET A 56 9.94 0.92 0.87
C MET A 56 10.43 0.35 2.21
N ILE A 57 10.50 -0.97 2.35
CA ILE A 57 10.98 -1.64 3.56
C ILE A 57 12.44 -1.26 3.83
N MET A 58 13.30 -1.34 2.80
CA MET A 58 14.72 -1.06 2.93
C MET A 58 15.02 0.42 3.19
N SER A 59 14.17 1.34 2.73
CA SER A 59 14.38 2.79 2.91
C SER A 59 14.43 3.21 4.39
N LYS A 60 13.77 2.46 5.28
CA LYS A 60 13.78 2.69 6.73
C LYS A 60 14.99 2.07 7.43
N GLY A 61 15.75 1.23 6.72
CA GLY A 61 16.94 0.56 7.23
C GLY A 61 16.64 -0.64 8.13
N THR A 62 17.71 -1.30 8.54
CA THR A 62 17.68 -2.48 9.41
C THR A 62 18.54 -2.29 10.64
N SER A 63 18.27 -3.07 11.69
CA SER A 63 19.14 -3.23 12.83
C SER A 63 19.37 -4.71 13.10
N GLU A 64 20.60 -5.08 13.44
CA GLU A 64 20.95 -6.45 13.78
C GLU A 64 21.07 -6.59 15.29
N TYR A 65 20.49 -7.65 15.85
CA TYR A 65 20.70 -8.01 17.25
C TYR A 65 20.89 -9.52 17.39
N THR A 66 21.54 -9.92 18.48
CA THR A 66 21.75 -11.33 18.79
C THR A 66 20.81 -11.76 19.90
N ASP A 67 19.90 -12.67 19.61
CA ASP A 67 19.02 -13.29 20.60
C ASP A 67 19.34 -14.78 20.73
N VAL A 68 19.67 -15.23 21.94
CA VAL A 68 20.04 -16.63 22.25
C VAL A 68 20.98 -17.25 21.17
N LYS A 69 22.01 -16.51 20.75
CA LYS A 69 23.01 -16.89 19.71
C LYS A 69 22.51 -16.90 18.26
N LYS A 70 21.29 -16.47 17.97
CA LYS A 70 20.80 -16.24 16.60
C LYS A 70 21.04 -14.79 16.22
N HIS A 71 21.59 -14.58 15.03
CA HIS A 71 21.66 -13.26 14.40
C HIS A 71 20.31 -12.96 13.75
N ILE A 72 19.61 -11.95 14.27
CA ILE A 72 18.27 -11.56 13.81
C ILE A 72 18.37 -10.18 13.17
N VAL A 73 17.76 -10.04 11.99
CA VAL A 73 17.64 -8.77 11.26
C VAL A 73 16.26 -8.19 11.54
N HIS A 74 16.25 -7.01 12.14
CA HIS A 74 15.04 -6.25 12.41
C HIS A 74 14.84 -5.14 11.38
N TYR A 75 13.67 -5.11 10.76
CA TYR A 75 13.30 -4.13 9.74
C TYR A 75 12.53 -2.98 10.37
N LYS A 76 13.16 -1.79 10.45
CA LYS A 76 12.58 -0.61 11.10
C LYS A 76 11.28 -0.12 10.45
N PHE A 77 11.05 -0.49 9.20
CA PHE A 77 9.80 -0.20 8.48
C PHE A 77 8.56 -0.64 9.27
N PHE A 78 8.64 -1.76 9.99
CA PHE A 78 7.52 -2.30 10.75
C PHE A 78 7.31 -1.63 12.12
N ASN A 79 8.20 -0.74 12.55
CA ASN A 79 8.05 -0.03 13.83
C ASN A 79 7.11 1.17 13.74
N ASP A 80 6.85 1.66 12.52
CA ASP A 80 5.98 2.80 12.26
C ASP A 80 6.32 4.04 13.12
N GLU A 81 7.62 4.34 13.25
CA GLU A 81 8.13 5.44 14.10
C GLU A 81 7.55 6.81 13.72
N ASP A 82 7.24 7.03 12.44
CA ASP A 82 6.69 8.29 11.94
C ASP A 82 5.24 8.53 12.41
N ASN A 83 4.48 7.46 12.73
CA ASN A 83 3.10 7.55 13.20
C ASN A 83 2.96 7.08 14.65
N GLU A 84 4.02 7.22 15.46
CA GLU A 84 4.02 6.86 16.88
C GLU A 84 3.68 5.38 17.13
N GLY A 85 4.02 4.49 16.19
CA GLY A 85 3.82 3.05 16.31
C GLY A 85 2.36 2.60 16.19
N LYS A 86 1.48 3.43 15.62
CA LYS A 86 0.04 3.15 15.50
C LYS A 86 -0.24 1.89 14.68
N ASP A 87 0.51 1.68 13.61
CA ASP A 87 0.37 0.55 12.69
C ASP A 87 1.60 -0.39 12.76
N ALA A 88 2.30 -0.41 13.90
CA ALA A 88 3.48 -1.24 14.10
C ALA A 88 3.18 -2.75 14.02
N VAL A 89 4.05 -3.51 13.35
CA VAL A 89 3.95 -4.96 13.18
C VAL A 89 5.03 -5.65 13.99
N PHE A 90 4.62 -6.43 15.00
CA PHE A 90 5.51 -7.19 15.86
C PHE A 90 5.69 -8.63 15.37
N GLY A 91 6.85 -9.23 15.63
CA GLY A 91 7.14 -10.63 15.29
C GLY A 91 7.55 -10.87 13.83
N ALA A 92 7.89 -9.81 13.09
CA ALA A 92 8.50 -9.92 11.77
C ALA A 92 9.99 -10.36 11.82
N ASP A 93 10.56 -10.42 13.03
CA ASP A 93 11.94 -10.81 13.31
C ASP A 93 11.99 -12.34 13.55
N ILE A 94 12.66 -13.10 12.66
CA ILE A 94 12.73 -14.58 12.71
C ILE A 94 14.18 -15.06 12.58
#